data_AF-A0A2S4AP56-F1
#
_entry.id   AF-A0A2S4AP56-F1
#
_cell.length_a   1.000
_cell.length_b   1.000
_cell.length_c   1.000
_cell.angle_alpha   90.00
_cell.angle_beta   90.00
_cell.angle_gamma   90.00
#
_symmetry.space_group_name_H-M   'P 1'
#
loop_
_entity.id
_entity.type
_entity.pdbx_description
1 polymer ?
#
loop_
_entity_poly.entity_id
_entity_poly.type
_entity_poly.pdbx_seq_one_letter_code
_entity_poly.pdbx_strand_id
1 'polypeptide(L)'
;MLYFIAAGTYYLWNSERNVYEPVSQPPLPVSEATRYDVIAYPAKGQSAEQQSRDRYECHTWAVSQSGFDPASAQSAPAAAIGDTYKRALGACLTGRGYSVN
;
A
#
# COMPACT_ATOMS: atom_id res chain seq x y z
N MET A 1 4.08 13.79 18.38
CA MET A 1 2.98 13.55 19.34
C MET A 1 3.22 12.19 19.97
N LEU A 2 3.43 12.12 21.29
CA LEU A 2 3.65 10.85 22.00
C LEU A 2 2.30 10.29 22.47
N TYR A 3 2.01 9.06 22.10
CA TYR A 3 0.83 8.33 22.55
C TYR A 3 1.23 7.27 23.57
N PHE A 4 0.42 7.09 24.61
CA PHE A 4 0.60 6.05 25.62
C PHE A 4 -0.50 5.00 25.46
N ILE A 5 -0.17 3.72 25.61
CA ILE A 5 -1.15 2.62 25.53
C ILE A 5 -1.30 1.95 26.89
N ALA A 6 -2.55 1.88 27.37
CA ALA A 6 -2.90 1.18 28.61
C ALA A 6 -4.24 0.45 28.43
N ALA A 7 -4.26 -0.85 28.75
CA ALA A 7 -5.45 -1.71 28.58
C ALA A 7 -6.11 -1.61 27.18
N GLY A 8 -5.31 -1.49 26.12
CA GLY A 8 -5.79 -1.39 24.73
C GLY A 8 -6.39 -0.03 24.33
N THR A 9 -6.35 0.97 25.21
CA THR A 9 -6.79 2.34 24.92
C THR A 9 -5.59 3.24 24.71
N TYR A 10 -5.65 4.11 23.69
CA TYR A 10 -4.63 5.12 23.43
C TYR A 10 -4.93 6.38 24.24
N TYR A 11 -3.89 6.97 24.81
CA TYR A 11 -3.98 8.20 25.59
C TYR A 11 -3.03 9.26 25.02
N LEU A 12 -3.51 10.49 24.98
CA LEU A 12 -2.71 11.67 24.68
C LEU A 12 -2.56 12.55 25.92
N TRP A 13 -1.36 13.10 26.11
CA TRP A 13 -1.12 14.09 27.15
C TRP A 13 -1.75 15.43 26.76
N ASN A 14 -2.72 15.90 27.54
CA ASN A 14 -3.26 17.25 27.45
C ASN A 14 -2.49 18.16 28.43
N SER A 15 -1.60 19.00 27.90
CA SER A 15 -0.76 19.88 28.72
C SER A 15 -1.53 21.02 29.38
N GLU A 16 -2.66 21.45 28.81
CA GLU A 16 -3.50 22.50 29.37
C GLU A 16 -4.25 22.02 30.61
N ARG A 17 -4.65 20.74 30.59
CA ARG A 17 -5.46 20.13 31.65
C ARG A 17 -4.66 19.20 32.57
N ASN A 18 -3.37 19.02 32.28
CA ASN A 18 -2.45 18.15 33.01
C ASN A 18 -2.98 16.71 33.19
N VAL A 19 -3.65 16.18 32.16
CA VAL A 19 -4.30 14.86 32.21
C VAL A 19 -4.09 14.08 30.92
N TYR A 20 -4.08 12.75 31.04
CA TYR A 20 -4.11 11.83 29.90
C TYR A 20 -5.55 11.61 29.45
N GLU A 21 -5.88 12.08 28.24
CA GLU A 21 -7.21 11.91 27.66
C GLU A 21 -7.24 10.65 26.77
N PRO A 22 -8.21 9.74 26.96
CA PRO A 22 -8.38 8.59 26.08
C PRO A 22 -8.81 9.06 24.70
N VAL A 23 -8.13 8.57 23.67
CA VAL A 23 -8.38 8.93 22.27
C VAL A 23 -8.61 7.69 21.44
N SER A 24 -9.26 7.89 20.29
CA SER A 24 -9.29 6.87 19.24
C SER A 24 -7.87 6.53 18.81
N GLN A 25 -7.66 5.28 18.43
CA GLN A 25 -6.40 4.83 17.83
C GLN A 25 -5.89 5.82 16.78
N PRO A 26 -4.60 6.23 16.83
CA PRO A 26 -4.05 7.08 15.80
C PRO A 26 -4.17 6.37 14.45
N PRO A 27 -4.42 7.11 13.34
CA PRO A 27 -4.41 6.52 12.03
C PRO A 27 -3.05 5.85 11.82
N LEU A 28 -3.06 4.53 11.67
CA LEU A 28 -1.87 3.82 11.25
C LEU A 28 -1.47 4.38 9.88
N PRO A 29 -0.18 4.61 9.61
CA PRO A 29 0.25 4.93 8.26
C PRO A 29 -0.16 3.77 7.36
N VAL A 30 -1.20 3.98 6.55
CA VAL A 30 -1.49 3.07 5.44
C VAL A 30 -0.29 3.15 4.51
N SER A 31 0.39 2.03 4.32
CA SER A 31 1.52 1.99 3.40
C SER A 31 1.05 2.42 2.02
N GLU A 32 1.79 3.33 1.40
CA GLU A 32 1.57 3.74 0.01
C GLU A 32 1.61 2.50 -0.91
N ALA A 33 2.35 1.44 -0.56
CA ALA A 33 2.30 0.16 -1.25
C ALA A 33 0.88 -0.40 -1.39
N THR A 34 0.08 -0.35 -0.33
CA THR A 34 -1.26 -0.94 -0.31
C THR A 34 -2.27 -0.13 -1.13
N ARG A 35 -2.12 1.20 -1.24
CA ARG A 35 -3.07 2.03 -2.01
C ARG A 35 -2.92 1.87 -3.53
N TYR A 36 -1.75 1.38 -3.96
CA TYR A 36 -1.35 1.22 -5.36
C TYR A 36 -1.35 -0.23 -5.83
N ASP A 37 -1.64 -1.17 -4.92
CA ASP A 37 -1.77 -2.58 -5.27
C ASP A 37 -2.93 -2.82 -6.24
N VAL A 38 -2.77 -3.86 -7.05
CA VAL A 38 -3.77 -4.31 -8.03
C VAL A 38 -4.19 -5.72 -7.65
N ILE A 39 -5.50 -5.90 -7.43
CA ILE A 39 -6.07 -7.19 -7.11
C ILE A 39 -6.10 -8.04 -8.39
N ALA A 40 -5.29 -9.10 -8.40
CA ALA A 40 -5.10 -9.97 -9.54
C ALA A 40 -5.21 -11.44 -9.13
N TYR A 41 -6.10 -12.17 -9.79
CA TYR A 41 -6.36 -13.60 -9.56
C TYR A 41 -5.67 -14.45 -10.61
N PRO A 42 -5.00 -15.56 -10.23
CA PRO A 42 -4.39 -16.46 -11.20
C PRO A 42 -5.48 -17.15 -12.03
N ALA A 43 -5.50 -16.91 -13.35
CA ALA A 43 -6.53 -17.47 -14.23
C ALA A 43 -6.05 -18.70 -15.03
N LYS A 44 -4.75 -19.05 -14.97
CA LYS A 44 -4.16 -20.14 -15.74
C LYS A 44 -3.41 -21.17 -14.89
N GLY A 45 -3.71 -21.24 -13.59
CA GLY A 45 -3.09 -22.20 -12.67
C GLY A 45 -1.67 -21.84 -12.24
N GLN A 46 -1.33 -20.54 -12.19
CA GLN A 46 -0.03 -20.09 -11.71
C GLN A 46 0.19 -20.53 -10.24
N SER A 47 1.31 -21.19 -9.94
CA SER A 47 1.68 -21.58 -8.57
C SER A 47 1.94 -20.37 -7.69
N ALA A 48 1.94 -20.52 -6.36
CA ALA A 48 2.22 -19.41 -5.46
C ALA A 48 3.60 -18.77 -5.72
N GLU A 49 4.60 -19.57 -6.06
CA GLU A 49 5.95 -19.12 -6.40
C GLU A 49 5.95 -18.31 -7.71
N GLN A 50 5.21 -18.78 -8.71
CA GLN A 50 5.04 -18.05 -9.96
C GLN A 50 4.30 -16.73 -9.74
N GLN A 51 3.26 -16.72 -8.90
CA GLN A 51 2.54 -15.50 -8.54
C GLN A 51 3.43 -14.47 -7.85
N SER A 52 4.27 -14.91 -6.91
CA SER A 52 5.22 -14.03 -6.24
C SER A 52 6.21 -13.40 -7.23
N ARG A 53 6.80 -14.23 -8.11
CA ARG A 53 7.71 -13.74 -9.15
C ARG A 53 7.03 -12.80 -10.14
N ASP A 54 5.86 -13.17 -10.64
CA ASP A 54 5.10 -12.36 -11.59
C ASP A 54 4.74 -11.00 -10.99
N ARG A 55 4.30 -10.97 -9.72
CA ARG A 55 4.01 -9.72 -8.99
C ARG A 55 5.24 -8.84 -8.85
N TYR A 56 6.40 -9.41 -8.50
CA TYR A 56 7.65 -8.66 -8.40
C TYR A 56 8.11 -8.09 -9.75
N GLU A 57 8.09 -8.92 -10.79
CA GLU A 57 8.47 -8.51 -12.14
C GLU A 57 7.52 -7.43 -12.69
N CYS A 58 6.22 -7.56 -12.46
CA CYS A 58 5.23 -6.55 -12.86
C CYS A 58 5.28 -5.27 -12.03
N HIS A 59 5.61 -5.34 -10.73
CA HIS A 59 5.91 -4.15 -9.91
C HIS A 59 7.09 -3.40 -10.51
N THR A 60 8.20 -4.09 -10.79
CA THR A 60 9.41 -3.48 -11.36
C THR A 60 9.11 -2.82 -12.71
N TRP A 61 8.32 -3.47 -13.55
CA TRP A 61 7.87 -2.88 -14.81
C TRP A 61 7.02 -1.64 -14.59
N ALA A 62 6.04 -1.67 -13.68
CA ALA A 62 5.19 -0.52 -13.37
C ALA A 62 5.99 0.68 -12.81
N VAL A 63 7.02 0.43 -12.00
CA VAL A 63 7.97 1.46 -11.57
C VAL A 63 8.66 2.09 -12.79
N SER A 64 9.16 1.27 -13.73
CA SER A 64 9.82 1.79 -14.94
C SER A 64 8.91 2.66 -15.82
N GLN A 65 7.61 2.35 -15.87
CA GLN A 65 6.64 3.08 -16.69
C GLN A 65 6.18 4.39 -16.04
N SER A 66 6.10 4.43 -14.70
CA SER A 66 5.56 5.57 -13.96
C SER A 66 6.63 6.48 -13.34
N GLY A 67 7.84 5.97 -13.14
CA GLY A 67 8.87 6.64 -12.33
C GLY A 67 8.56 6.66 -10.83
N PHE A 68 7.58 5.87 -10.38
CA PHE A 68 7.11 5.85 -8.99
C PHE A 68 7.16 4.43 -8.41
N ASP A 69 7.78 4.30 -7.24
CA ASP A 69 7.79 3.07 -6.46
C ASP A 69 7.00 3.25 -5.14
N PRO A 70 5.81 2.63 -5.02
CA PRO A 70 5.01 2.75 -3.81
C PRO A 70 5.59 1.99 -2.61
N ALA A 71 6.54 1.06 -2.81
CA ALA A 71 7.18 0.33 -1.71
C ALA A 71 8.14 1.20 -0.90
N SER A 72 8.70 2.25 -1.51
CA SER A 72 9.61 3.21 -0.88
C SER A 72 8.99 4.59 -0.65
N ALA A 73 7.75 4.80 -1.11
CA ALA A 73 7.08 6.09 -1.03
C ALA A 73 6.67 6.47 0.40
N GLN A 74 7.10 7.65 0.83
CA GLN A 74 6.68 8.25 2.11
C GLN A 74 5.43 9.13 1.96
N SER A 75 5.10 9.52 0.72
CA SER A 75 3.97 10.38 0.41
C SER A 75 3.41 10.08 -0.98
N ALA A 76 2.17 10.51 -1.18
CA ALA A 76 1.44 10.34 -2.43
C ALA A 76 2.13 11.06 -3.61
N PRO A 77 2.34 10.39 -4.75
CA PRO A 77 2.72 11.06 -5.99
C PRO A 77 1.54 11.88 -6.56
N ALA A 78 1.80 12.64 -7.62
CA ALA A 78 0.74 13.21 -8.45
C ALA A 78 -0.21 12.10 -8.95
N ALA A 79 -1.52 12.38 -8.99
CA ALA A 79 -2.53 11.38 -9.31
C ALA A 79 -2.25 10.63 -10.63
N ALA A 80 -1.86 11.36 -11.68
CA ALA A 80 -1.54 10.78 -12.99
C ALA A 80 -0.38 9.76 -12.95
N ILE A 81 0.61 9.97 -12.08
CA ILE A 81 1.75 9.06 -11.91
C ILE A 81 1.29 7.77 -11.21
N GLY A 82 0.52 7.92 -10.12
CA GLY A 82 -0.08 6.80 -9.42
C GLY A 82 -1.02 5.96 -10.31
N ASP A 83 -1.82 6.61 -11.14
CA ASP A 83 -2.70 5.94 -12.10
C ASP A 83 -1.92 5.21 -13.19
N THR A 84 -0.82 5.80 -13.65
CA THR A 84 0.09 5.15 -14.61
C THR A 84 0.73 3.90 -14.03
N TYR A 85 1.16 3.97 -12.76
CA TYR A 85 1.66 2.79 -12.03
C TYR A 85 0.59 1.68 -11.96
N LYS A 86 -0.63 1.98 -11.50
CA LYS A 86 -1.72 1.00 -11.39
C LYS A 86 -2.05 0.36 -12.73
N ARG A 87 -2.17 1.16 -13.79
CA ARG A 87 -2.45 0.66 -15.15
C ARG A 87 -1.34 -0.24 -15.67
N ALA A 88 -0.07 0.14 -15.47
CA ALA A 88 1.06 -0.69 -15.86
C ALA A 88 1.09 -2.00 -15.05
N LEU A 89 0.93 -1.95 -13.73
CA LEU A 89 0.89 -3.15 -12.90
C LEU A 89 -0.22 -4.11 -13.35
N GLY A 90 -1.44 -3.60 -13.55
CA GLY A 90 -2.57 -4.36 -14.05
C GLY A 90 -2.32 -4.95 -15.45
N ALA A 91 -1.83 -4.15 -16.40
CA ALA A 91 -1.57 -4.62 -17.77
C ALA A 91 -0.52 -5.74 -17.82
N CYS A 92 0.54 -5.66 -17.02
CA CYS A 92 1.53 -6.73 -16.94
C CYS A 92 0.93 -8.03 -16.38
N LEU A 93 0.15 -7.92 -15.30
CA LEU A 93 -0.52 -9.08 -14.69
C LEU A 93 -1.53 -9.69 -15.67
N THR A 94 -2.36 -8.88 -16.34
CA THR A 94 -3.26 -9.36 -17.40
C THR A 94 -2.49 -10.10 -18.50
N GLY A 95 -1.36 -9.55 -18.96
CA GLY A 95 -0.49 -10.19 -19.97
C GLY A 95 0.07 -11.54 -19.53
N ARG A 96 0.30 -11.73 -18.22
CA ARG A 96 0.73 -13.00 -17.62
C ARG A 96 -0.40 -14.00 -17.33
N GLY A 97 -1.63 -13.65 -17.71
CA GLY A 97 -2.80 -14.51 -17.52
C GLY A 97 -3.40 -14.44 -16.13
N TYR A 98 -3.33 -13.28 -15.48
CA TYR A 98 -4.13 -12.97 -14.30
C TYR A 98 -5.40 -12.24 -14.71
N SER A 99 -6.48 -12.48 -13.98
CA SER A 99 -7.69 -11.65 -14.04
C SER A 99 -7.54 -10.49 -13.06
N VAL A 100 -7.61 -9.26 -13.56
CA VAL A 100 -7.46 -8.03 -12.77
C VAL A 100 -8.83 -7.36 -12.65
N ASN A 101 -9.23 -6.97 -11.43
CA ASN A 101 -10.48 -6.25 -11.13
C ASN A 101 -10.22 -4.91 -10.45
#